data_AF-A0A3B9JLV0-F1
#
_entry.id   AF-A0A3B9JLV0-F1
#
_cell.length_a   1.000
_cell.length_b   1.000
_cell.length_c   1.000
_cell.angle_alpha   90.00
_cell.angle_beta   90.00
_cell.angle_gamma   90.00
#
_symmetry.space_group_name_H-M   'P 1'
#
loop_
_entity.id
_entity.type
_entity.pdbx_description
1 polymer ?
#
loop_
_entity_poly.entity_id
_entity_poly.type
_entity_poly.pdbx_seq_one_letter_code
_entity_poly.pdbx_strand_id
1 'polypeptide(L)' 'KCVRCWHHRADVASHDEHPELCGRCVENITGDGEQRVFA' A
#
# COMPACT_ATOMS: atom_id res chain seq x y z
N LYS A 1 5.40 5.58 -9.57
CA LYS A 1 6.31 4.71 -8.80
C LYS A 1 5.87 4.75 -7.35
N CYS A 2 5.57 3.62 -6.71
CA CYS A 2 5.15 3.60 -5.31
C CYS A 2 6.35 3.84 -4.37
N VAL A 3 6.23 4.74 -3.39
CA VAL A 3 7.33 5.04 -2.44
C VAL A 3 7.59 3.93 -1.42
N ARG A 4 6.58 3.07 -1.17
CA ARG A 4 6.68 1.96 -0.20
C ARG A 4 7.25 0.68 -0.80
N CYS A 5 6.66 0.15 -1.87
CA CYS A 5 7.14 -1.09 -2.51
C CYS A 5 8.09 -0.86 -3.69
N TRP A 6 8.36 0.39 -4.06
CA TRP A 6 9.29 0.79 -5.13
C TRP A 6 8.91 0.32 -6.55
N HIS A 7 7.81 -0.39 -6.71
CA HIS A 7 7.31 -0.83 -8.01
C HIS A 7 6.65 0.30 -8.80
N HIS A 8 6.82 0.26 -10.12
CA HIS A 8 6.00 1.03 -11.05
C HIS A 8 4.67 0.30 -11.24
N ARG A 9 3.59 0.93 -10.80
CA ARG A 9 2.23 0.44 -11.00
C ARG A 9 1.35 1.59 -11.50
N ALA A 10 0.31 1.25 -12.25
CA ALA A 10 -0.66 2.22 -12.77
C ALA A 10 -1.59 2.76 -11.68
N ASP A 11 -1.78 1.99 -10.59
CA ASP A 11 -2.61 2.34 -9.45
C ASP A 11 -1.91 3.20 -8.38
N VAL A 12 -0.72 3.74 -8.67
CA VAL A 12 -0.09 4.75 -7.80
C VAL A 12 -0.93 6.01 -7.84
N ALA A 13 -1.17 6.64 -6.68
CA ALA A 13 -2.03 7.82 -6.53
C ALA A 13 -3.54 7.56 -6.77
N SER A 14 -3.98 6.30 -6.69
CA SER A 14 -5.41 5.95 -6.81
C SER A 14 -6.22 6.10 -5.52
N HIS A 15 -5.59 6.44 -4.39
CA HIS A 15 -6.27 6.74 -3.12
C HIS A 15 -5.92 8.16 -2.69
N ASP A 16 -6.94 8.96 -2.37
CA ASP A 16 -6.81 10.38 -2.02
C ASP A 16 -5.99 10.58 -0.73
N GLU A 17 -6.15 9.69 0.24
CA GLU A 17 -5.40 9.69 1.51
C GLU A 17 -3.93 9.27 1.35
N HIS A 18 -3.59 8.58 0.26
CA HIS A 18 -2.27 8.03 0.01
C HIS A 18 -1.81 8.22 -1.44
N PRO A 19 -1.58 9.48 -1.87
CA PRO A 19 -1.29 9.82 -3.27
C PRO A 19 0.07 9.29 -3.76
N GLU A 20 0.96 8.86 -2.87
CA GLU A 20 2.29 8.35 -3.22
C GLU A 20 2.37 6.80 -3.21
N LEU A 21 1.27 6.14 -2.85
CA LEU A 21 1.19 4.68 -2.71
C LEU A 21 0.37 4.04 -3.81
N CYS A 22 0.66 2.77 -4.04
CA CYS A 22 -0.16 1.88 -4.87
C CYS A 22 -1.24 1.21 -4.01
N GLY A 23 -2.34 0.76 -4.62
CA GLY A 23 -3.50 0.17 -3.94
C GLY A 23 -3.13 -0.95 -2.97
N ARG A 24 -2.23 -1.87 -3.38
CA ARG A 24 -1.74 -2.95 -2.49
C ARG A 24 -1.06 -2.43 -1.22
N CYS A 25 -0.27 -1.37 -1.38
CA CYS A 25 0.42 -0.76 -0.24
C CYS A 25 -0.55 -0.01 0.65
N VAL A 26 -1.61 0.57 0.08
CA VAL A 26 -2.70 1.19 0.83
C VAL A 26 -3.47 0.15 1.63
N GLU A 27 -3.94 -0.93 1.00
CA GLU A 27 -4.63 -2.04 1.68
C GLU A 27 -3.82 -2.60 2.86
N ASN A 28 -2.49 -2.68 2.70
CA ASN A 28 -1.57 -3.16 3.73
C ASN A 28 -1.38 -2.20 4.92
N ILE A 29 -1.68 -0.90 4.78
CA ILE A 29 -1.54 0.10 5.85
C ILE A 29 -2.86 0.62 6.41
N THR A 30 -3.93 0.63 5.62
CA THR A 30 -5.27 1.10 6.03
C THR A 30 -6.16 -0.03 6.53
N GLY A 31 -5.84 -1.29 6.21
CA GLY A 31 -6.49 -2.44 6.81
C GLY A 31 -6.14 -2.62 8.29
N ASP A 32 -6.76 -3.61 8.94
CA ASP A 32 -6.62 -3.94 10.38
C ASP A 32 -5.20 -4.42 10.80
N GLY A 33 -4.22 -4.31 9.90
CA GLY A 33 -2.92 -4.96 10.03
C GLY A 33 -3.03 -6.47 9.77
N GLU A 34 -2.05 -7.02 9.07
CA GLU A 34 -1.97 -8.48 8.93
C GLU A 34 -1.68 -9.07 10.32
N GLN A 35 -2.58 -9.90 10.84
CA GLN A 35 -2.40 -10.57 12.12
C GLN A 35 -1.18 -11.50 12.00
N ARG A 36 -0.02 -10.99 12.39
CA ARG A 36 1.24 -11.72 12.33
C ARG A 36 1.20 -12.80 13.39
N VAL A 37 0.84 -14.02 12.99
CA VAL A 37 1.01 -15.19 13.84
C VAL A 37 2.50 -15.51 13.83
N PHE A 38 3.19 -15.22 14.93
CA PHE A 38 4.59 -15.59 15.10
C PHE A 38 4.72 -17.12 15.14
N ALA A 39 5.76 -17.64 14.47
CA ALA A 39 6.17 -19.04 14.50
C ALA A 39 7.07 -19.32 15.71
#